data_AF-A0A969AVL7-F1
#
_entry.id   AF-A0A969AVL7-F1
#
_cell.length_a   1.000
_cell.length_b   1.000
_cell.length_c   1.000
_cell.angle_alpha   90.00
_cell.angle_beta   90.00
_cell.angle_gamma   90.00
#
_symmetry.space_group_name_H-M   'P 1'
#
loop_
_entity.id
_entity.type
_entity.pdbx_description
1 polymer ?
#
loop_
_entity_poly.entity_id
_entity_poly.type
_entity_poly.pdbx_seq_one_letter_code
_entity_poly.pdbx_strand_id
1 'polypeptide(L)'
;MDILSLSNYSEFALIVASVAYSANLLSADWVLIASITVSLSFLISSPLNSYFYFSKFEKFLMRFERKKRLADDRPIQIGGADILIFGMDKIGTMAYDYLASKYGSHVLGLDADYNVVLMHKKERRNVIIGDATDSGFWENLQPGNVSMVLLTMTNHSANKFAAIRLRHSNFTGWISAVGRYEDEILELKNMGVNSVFNIYEEAGIGFAEHICEALETREGQSQQIT
;
A
#
# COMPACT_ATOMS: atom_id res chain seq x y z
N MET A 1 13.82 2.04 6.94
CA MET A 1 15.21 2.50 7.13
C MET A 1 15.79 2.66 5.74
N ASP A 2 16.01 3.90 5.30
CA ASP A 2 16.24 4.19 3.87
C ASP A 2 17.57 3.62 3.37
N ILE A 3 17.55 3.02 2.18
CA ILE A 3 18.73 2.46 1.49
C ILE A 3 19.84 3.53 1.35
N LEU A 4 19.45 4.80 1.23
CA LEU A 4 20.35 5.96 1.18
C LEU A 4 21.18 6.10 2.46
N SER A 5 20.59 5.80 3.62
CA SER A 5 21.29 5.85 4.91
C SER A 5 22.35 4.75 5.00
N LEU A 6 22.01 3.50 4.62
CA LEU A 6 22.97 2.39 4.60
C LEU A 6 24.09 2.58 3.57
N SER A 7 23.77 3.12 2.39
CA SER A 7 24.76 3.43 1.36
C SER A 7 25.81 4.41 1.88
N ASN A 8 25.38 5.44 2.61
CA ASN A 8 26.28 6.44 3.21
C ASN A 8 27.21 5.84 4.27
N TYR A 9 26.73 4.94 5.13
CA TYR A 9 27.59 4.29 6.15
C TYR A 9 28.65 3.38 5.51
N SER A 10 28.28 2.65 4.46
CA SER A 10 29.21 1.79 3.72
C SER A 10 30.29 2.58 2.99
N GLU A 11 29.93 3.71 2.37
CA GLU A 11 30.90 4.59 1.71
C GLU A 11 31.88 5.21 2.71
N PHE A 12 31.36 5.71 3.84
CA PHE A 12 32.19 6.28 4.91
C PHE A 12 33.14 5.24 5.51
N ALA A 13 32.67 4.00 5.72
CA ALA A 13 33.52 2.92 6.22
C ALA A 13 34.67 2.58 5.27
N LEU A 14 34.44 2.56 3.95
CA LEU A 14 35.48 2.31 2.95
C LEU A 14 36.46 3.48 2.80
N ILE A 15 35.98 4.72 2.94
CA ILE A 15 36.85 5.91 2.98
C ILE A 15 37.78 5.84 4.20
N VAL A 16 37.24 5.54 5.39
CA VAL A 16 38.04 5.40 6.62
C VAL A 16 39.08 4.27 6.49
N ALA A 17 38.69 3.13 5.90
CA ALA A 17 39.62 2.03 5.64
C ALA A 17 40.77 2.43 4.68
N SER A 18 40.46 3.22 3.63
CA SER A 18 41.46 3.74 2.68
C SER A 18 42.43 4.74 3.34
N VAL A 19 41.93 5.62 4.21
CA VAL A 19 42.77 6.54 4.99
C VAL A 19 43.66 5.78 5.97
N ALA A 20 43.13 4.76 6.65
CA ALA A 20 43.91 3.92 7.55
C ALA A 20 45.03 3.15 6.84
N TYR A 21 44.79 2.68 5.62
CA TYR A 21 45.83 2.10 4.77
C TYR A 21 46.91 3.12 4.40
N SER A 22 46.50 4.33 3.99
CA SER A 22 47.43 5.42 3.64
C SER A 22 48.29 5.87 4.83
N ALA A 23 47.79 5.68 6.05
CA ALA A 23 48.49 5.95 7.30
C ALA A 23 49.33 4.75 7.82
N ASN A 24 49.47 3.66 7.04
CA ASN A 24 50.11 2.40 7.45
C ASN A 24 49.52 1.74 8.71
N LEU A 25 48.26 2.06 9.05
CA LEU A 25 47.53 1.45 10.17
C LEU A 25 46.80 0.16 9.76
N LEU A 26 46.56 -0.03 8.46
CA LEU A 26 45.91 -1.19 7.87
C LEU A 26 46.73 -1.72 6.69
N SER A 27 46.72 -3.04 6.45
CA SER A 27 47.28 -3.60 5.22
C SER A 27 46.29 -3.52 4.05
N ALA A 28 46.80 -3.56 2.82
CA ALA A 28 45.98 -3.52 1.61
C ALA A 28 44.95 -4.66 1.57
N ASP A 29 45.33 -5.84 2.10
CA ASP A 29 44.47 -7.02 2.14
C ASP A 29 43.19 -6.78 2.93
N TRP A 30 43.28 -6.06 4.05
CA TRP A 30 42.12 -5.74 4.88
C TRP A 30 41.16 -4.75 4.21
N VAL A 31 41.67 -3.80 3.44
CA VAL A 31 40.84 -2.88 2.64
C VAL A 31 40.09 -3.66 1.56
N LEU A 32 40.79 -4.57 0.86
CA LEU A 32 40.19 -5.43 -0.17
C LEU A 32 39.07 -6.32 0.41
N ILE A 33 39.32 -6.95 1.56
CA ILE A 33 38.33 -7.79 2.25
C ILE A 33 37.10 -6.96 2.62
N ALA A 34 37.28 -5.75 3.13
CA ALA A 34 36.17 -4.86 3.49
C ALA A 34 35.32 -4.46 2.27
N SER A 35 35.97 -4.09 1.16
CA SER A 35 35.28 -3.74 -0.10
C SER A 35 34.46 -4.89 -0.67
N ILE A 36 35.01 -6.10 -0.68
CA ILE A 36 34.30 -7.31 -1.15
C ILE A 36 33.14 -7.63 -0.22
N THR A 37 33.34 -7.54 1.09
CA THR A 37 32.30 -7.82 2.10
C THR A 37 31.12 -6.87 1.99
N VAL A 38 31.37 -5.57 1.84
CA VAL A 38 30.32 -4.55 1.65
C VAL A 38 29.56 -4.80 0.35
N SER A 39 30.28 -5.09 -0.74
CA SER A 39 29.66 -5.39 -2.05
C SER A 39 28.78 -6.64 -2.00
N LEU A 40 29.26 -7.70 -1.36
CA LEU A 40 28.51 -8.95 -1.18
C LEU A 40 27.30 -8.76 -0.26
N SER A 41 27.42 -7.92 0.77
CA SER A 41 26.31 -7.56 1.65
C SER A 41 25.18 -6.87 0.88
N PHE A 42 25.48 -6.01 -0.09
CA PHE A 42 24.47 -5.41 -0.97
C PHE A 42 23.85 -6.43 -1.93
N LEU A 43 24.65 -7.33 -2.51
CA LEU A 43 24.15 -8.41 -3.37
C LEU A 43 23.19 -9.35 -2.63
N ILE A 44 23.47 -9.65 -1.36
CA ILE A 44 22.60 -10.49 -0.51
C ILE A 44 21.37 -9.70 -0.02
N SER A 45 21.55 -8.42 0.33
CA SER A 45 20.45 -7.58 0.83
C SER A 45 19.43 -7.21 -0.26
N SER A 46 19.86 -7.09 -1.51
CA SER A 46 19.00 -6.74 -2.65
C SER A 46 17.79 -7.69 -2.82
N PRO A 47 17.95 -9.03 -2.86
CA PRO A 47 16.81 -9.95 -2.93
C PRO A 47 16.03 -10.04 -1.61
N LEU A 48 16.65 -9.80 -0.45
CA LEU A 48 15.97 -9.78 0.86
C LEU A 48 15.06 -8.56 1.04
N ASN A 49 15.39 -7.44 0.39
CA ASN A 49 14.55 -6.23 0.38
C ASN A 49 13.43 -6.29 -0.68
N SER A 50 13.44 -7.30 -1.56
CA SER A 50 12.34 -7.54 -2.48
C SER A 50 11.23 -8.29 -1.75
N TYR A 51 10.04 -7.69 -1.69
CA TYR A 51 8.81 -8.14 -1.01
C TYR A 51 8.38 -9.60 -1.26
N PHE A 52 9.04 -10.33 -2.17
CA PHE A 52 8.71 -11.68 -2.58
C PHE A 52 9.14 -12.80 -1.61
N TYR A 53 10.17 -12.60 -0.77
CA TYR A 53 10.74 -13.69 0.04
C TYR A 53 10.36 -13.67 1.53
N PHE A 54 9.71 -12.61 2.01
CA PHE A 54 9.36 -12.49 3.44
C PHE A 54 8.40 -13.60 3.90
N SER A 55 7.49 -14.06 3.03
CA SER A 55 6.50 -15.10 3.36
C SER A 55 7.08 -16.49 3.69
N LYS A 56 8.29 -16.82 3.20
CA LYS A 56 8.96 -18.10 3.51
C LYS A 56 9.70 -18.08 4.83
N PHE A 57 10.24 -16.92 5.20
CA PHE A 57 10.99 -16.73 6.44
C PHE A 57 10.11 -16.26 7.61
N GLU A 58 8.89 -15.79 7.33
CA GLU A 58 7.88 -15.38 8.31
C GLU A 58 7.76 -16.38 9.47
N LYS A 59 7.56 -17.67 9.17
CA LYS A 59 7.42 -18.73 10.18
C LYS A 59 8.67 -18.94 11.04
N PHE A 60 9.85 -18.70 10.49
CA PHE A 60 11.11 -18.83 11.21
C PHE A 60 11.38 -17.61 12.10
N LEU A 61 11.05 -16.40 11.62
CA LEU A 61 11.21 -15.15 12.37
C LEU A 61 10.15 -14.98 13.47
N MET A 62 8.89 -15.39 13.24
CA MET A 62 7.83 -15.39 14.27
C MET A 62 8.24 -16.18 15.53
N ARG A 63 9.13 -17.18 15.40
CA ARG A 63 9.62 -17.97 16.54
C ARG A 63 10.53 -17.17 17.48
N PHE A 64 11.12 -16.09 16.98
CA PHE A 64 11.95 -15.15 17.76
C PHE A 64 11.15 -13.94 18.26
N GLU A 65 9.87 -13.85 17.90
CA GLU A 65 8.98 -12.79 18.36
C GLU A 65 8.53 -13.04 19.80
N ARG A 66 8.48 -11.97 20.61
CA ARG A 66 8.11 -12.07 22.04
C ARG A 66 6.66 -12.52 22.16
N LYS A 67 6.39 -13.59 22.93
CA LYS A 67 5.03 -14.10 23.28
C LYS A 67 4.08 -13.10 23.96
N LYS A 68 4.52 -11.87 24.24
CA LYS A 68 3.69 -10.87 24.92
C LYS A 68 2.95 -10.11 23.83
N ARG A 69 1.71 -10.53 23.56
CA ARG A 69 0.83 -9.90 22.57
C ARG A 69 0.77 -8.39 22.78
N LEU A 70 1.16 -7.61 21.78
CA LEU A 70 1.03 -6.15 21.81
C LEU A 70 -0.46 -5.77 21.66
N ALA A 71 -0.82 -4.54 21.99
CA ALA A 71 -2.19 -4.04 21.87
C ALA A 71 -2.77 -4.10 20.44
N ASP A 72 -1.90 -4.35 19.44
CA ASP A 72 -2.19 -4.54 18.01
C ASP A 72 -2.55 -5.99 17.62
N ASP A 73 -2.40 -6.99 18.50
CA ASP A 73 -2.85 -8.39 18.25
C ASP A 73 -4.37 -8.58 18.47
N ARG A 74 -5.14 -7.49 18.40
CA ARG A 74 -6.59 -7.55 18.49
C ARG A 74 -7.17 -7.68 17.08
N PRO A 75 -8.18 -8.54 16.87
CA PRO A 75 -8.85 -8.61 15.57
C PRO A 75 -9.30 -7.22 15.14
N ILE A 76 -9.01 -6.88 13.89
CA ILE A 76 -9.33 -5.59 13.32
C ILE A 76 -10.85 -5.51 13.23
N GLN A 77 -11.45 -4.61 14.01
CA GLN A 77 -12.90 -4.44 14.02
C GLN A 77 -13.32 -3.66 12.78
N ILE A 78 -13.72 -4.39 11.74
CA ILE A 78 -14.37 -3.80 10.55
C ILE A 78 -15.81 -3.34 10.83
N GLY A 79 -16.37 -3.68 12.01
CA GLY A 79 -17.71 -3.29 12.41
C GLY A 79 -18.77 -3.85 11.46
N GLY A 80 -19.74 -3.01 11.08
CA GLY A 80 -20.76 -3.33 10.08
C GLY A 80 -20.40 -2.91 8.66
N ALA A 81 -19.10 -2.74 8.35
CA ALA A 81 -18.68 -2.35 7.01
C ALA A 81 -18.84 -3.51 6.01
N ASP A 82 -19.51 -3.22 4.90
CA ASP A 82 -19.68 -4.13 3.78
C ASP A 82 -18.72 -3.81 2.63
N ILE A 83 -18.12 -2.61 2.65
CA ILE A 83 -17.21 -2.08 1.63
C ILE A 83 -15.91 -1.64 2.29
N LEU A 84 -14.78 -2.22 1.87
CA LEU A 84 -13.45 -1.80 2.31
C LEU A 84 -12.72 -1.05 1.20
N ILE A 85 -12.04 0.03 1.55
CA ILE A 85 -11.21 0.82 0.63
C ILE A 85 -9.79 0.86 1.16
N PHE A 86 -8.86 0.24 0.44
CA PHE A 86 -7.43 0.21 0.78
C PHE A 86 -6.68 1.34 0.06
N GLY A 87 -6.06 2.21 0.83
CA GLY A 87 -5.42 3.44 0.39
C GLY A 87 -6.43 4.58 0.38
N MET A 88 -6.30 5.51 1.32
CA MET A 88 -7.13 6.71 1.50
C MET A 88 -6.39 7.96 1.05
N ASP A 89 -5.65 7.88 -0.05
CA ASP A 89 -5.06 9.04 -0.70
C ASP A 89 -6.12 9.80 -1.52
N LYS A 90 -5.73 10.44 -2.63
CA LYS A 90 -6.65 11.17 -3.49
C LYS A 90 -7.74 10.27 -4.08
N ILE A 91 -7.37 9.10 -4.62
CA ILE A 91 -8.33 8.25 -5.33
C ILE A 91 -9.27 7.58 -4.33
N GLY A 92 -8.69 7.01 -3.27
CA GLY A 92 -9.45 6.37 -2.21
C GLY A 92 -10.41 7.31 -1.51
N THR A 93 -10.02 8.57 -1.28
CA THR A 93 -10.90 9.58 -0.67
C THR A 93 -12.10 9.89 -1.56
N MET A 94 -11.90 10.08 -2.86
CA MET A 94 -13.01 10.35 -3.79
C MET A 94 -13.97 9.16 -3.87
N ALA A 95 -13.43 7.94 -3.95
CA ALA A 95 -14.22 6.71 -3.91
C ALA A 95 -14.99 6.57 -2.59
N TYR A 96 -14.32 6.84 -1.46
CA TYR A 96 -14.93 6.81 -0.14
C TYR A 96 -16.09 7.79 -0.05
N ASP A 97 -15.90 9.06 -0.43
CA ASP A 97 -16.94 10.09 -0.30
C ASP A 97 -18.16 9.76 -1.16
N TYR A 98 -17.93 9.29 -2.39
CA TYR A 98 -19.00 8.87 -3.28
C TYR A 98 -19.77 7.67 -2.70
N LEU A 99 -19.07 6.63 -2.24
CA LEU A 99 -19.70 5.43 -1.70
C LEU A 99 -20.37 5.70 -0.35
N ALA A 100 -19.76 6.49 0.53
CA ALA A 100 -20.33 6.87 1.81
C ALA A 100 -21.60 7.72 1.63
N SER A 101 -21.70 8.52 0.55
CA SER A 101 -22.93 9.25 0.24
C SER A 101 -24.12 8.33 -0.07
N LYS A 102 -23.85 7.12 -0.58
CA LYS A 102 -24.87 6.11 -0.93
C LYS A 102 -25.10 5.05 0.14
N TYR A 103 -24.04 4.61 0.82
CA TYR A 103 -24.03 3.46 1.73
C TYR A 103 -23.75 3.84 3.19
N GLY A 104 -23.52 5.12 3.50
CA GLY A 104 -23.33 5.62 4.86
C GLY A 104 -22.17 4.95 5.59
N SER A 105 -22.42 4.45 6.81
CA SER A 105 -21.41 3.84 7.68
C SER A 105 -20.94 2.45 7.25
N HIS A 106 -21.48 1.90 6.16
CA HIS A 106 -21.08 0.59 5.62
C HIS A 106 -19.76 0.65 4.83
N VAL A 107 -19.15 1.83 4.70
CA VAL A 107 -17.86 2.03 4.06
C VAL A 107 -16.78 2.22 5.13
N LEU A 108 -15.66 1.51 4.98
CA LEU A 108 -14.49 1.63 5.84
C LEU A 108 -13.24 1.87 4.98
N GLY A 109 -12.56 2.98 5.24
CA GLY A 109 -11.26 3.28 4.66
C GLY A 109 -10.11 2.70 5.49
N LEU A 110 -9.05 2.27 4.82
CA LEU A 110 -7.82 1.80 5.44
C LEU A 110 -6.63 2.49 4.80
N ASP A 111 -5.72 3.00 5.63
CA ASP A 111 -4.44 3.53 5.15
C ASP A 111 -3.30 3.17 6.10
N ALA A 112 -2.10 2.99 5.56
CA ALA A 112 -0.91 2.68 6.33
C ALA A 112 -0.33 3.92 7.03
N ASP A 113 -0.54 5.12 6.47
CA ASP A 113 -0.05 6.37 7.06
C ASP A 113 -1.00 6.88 8.15
N TYR A 114 -0.51 6.84 9.39
CA TYR A 114 -1.23 7.33 10.56
C TYR A 114 -1.69 8.79 10.42
N ASN A 115 -0.93 9.65 9.74
CA ASN A 115 -1.30 11.05 9.54
C ASN A 115 -2.49 11.19 8.58
N VAL A 116 -2.53 10.38 7.52
CA VAL A 116 -3.67 10.30 6.58
C VAL A 116 -4.92 9.86 7.34
N VAL A 117 -4.82 8.79 8.14
CA VAL A 117 -5.93 8.31 8.98
C VAL A 117 -6.41 9.40 9.95
N LEU A 118 -5.50 10.09 10.64
CA LEU A 118 -5.86 11.18 11.56
C LEU A 118 -6.58 12.33 10.87
N MET A 119 -6.13 12.71 9.67
CA MET A 119 -6.78 13.74 8.86
C MET A 119 -8.22 13.33 8.51
N HIS A 120 -8.42 12.11 8.01
CA HIS A 120 -9.76 11.63 7.66
C HIS A 120 -10.69 11.48 8.87
N LYS A 121 -10.16 11.08 10.03
CA LYS A 121 -10.93 11.05 11.28
C LYS A 121 -11.40 12.45 11.71
N LYS A 122 -10.59 13.49 11.52
CA LYS A 122 -11.01 14.89 11.78
C LYS A 122 -12.16 15.31 10.86
N GLU A 123 -12.16 14.80 9.63
CA GLU A 123 -13.24 14.99 8.66
C GLU A 123 -14.42 14.01 8.84
N ARG A 124 -14.47 13.31 9.98
CA ARG A 124 -15.53 12.36 10.37
C ARG A 124 -15.72 11.18 9.41
N ARG A 125 -14.70 10.82 8.64
CA ARG A 125 -14.71 9.57 7.86
C ARG A 125 -14.41 8.39 8.75
N ASN A 126 -15.02 7.26 8.43
CA ASN A 126 -14.77 5.96 9.02
C ASN A 126 -13.50 5.37 8.42
N VAL A 127 -12.35 5.69 9.02
CA VAL A 127 -11.03 5.25 8.55
C VAL A 127 -10.23 4.68 9.72
N ILE A 128 -9.54 3.57 9.48
CA ILE A 128 -8.62 2.95 10.44
C ILE A 128 -7.22 2.81 9.84
N ILE A 129 -6.25 2.59 10.73
CA ILE A 129 -4.90 2.22 10.29
C ILE A 129 -4.91 0.76 9.81
N GLY A 130 -4.32 0.53 8.65
CA GLY A 130 -4.22 -0.80 8.06
C GLY A 130 -3.21 -0.81 6.91
N ASP A 131 -2.14 -1.58 7.06
CA ASP A 131 -1.16 -1.78 6.01
C ASP A 131 -1.51 -3.04 5.22
N ALA A 132 -1.95 -2.84 3.97
CA ALA A 132 -2.30 -3.93 3.08
C ALA A 132 -1.10 -4.84 2.74
N THR A 133 0.14 -4.44 3.02
CA THR A 133 1.36 -5.22 2.77
C THR A 133 1.83 -6.02 3.99
N ASP A 134 1.22 -5.80 5.15
CA ASP A 134 1.55 -6.51 6.38
C ASP A 134 0.77 -7.84 6.48
N SER A 135 1.48 -8.96 6.60
CA SER A 135 0.85 -10.27 6.84
C SER A 135 0.03 -10.28 8.15
N GLY A 136 0.51 -9.63 9.20
CA GLY A 136 -0.16 -9.57 10.51
C GLY A 136 -1.51 -8.84 10.43
N PHE A 137 -1.59 -7.79 9.61
CA PHE A 137 -2.87 -7.15 9.27
C PHE A 137 -3.88 -8.17 8.70
N TRP A 138 -3.48 -8.99 7.72
CA TRP A 138 -4.37 -9.97 7.09
C TRP A 138 -4.74 -11.14 8.01
N GLU A 139 -3.87 -11.54 8.93
CA GLU A 139 -4.19 -12.55 9.95
C GLU A 139 -5.27 -12.06 10.92
N ASN A 140 -5.29 -10.76 11.20
CA ASN A 140 -6.24 -10.12 12.11
C ASN A 140 -7.49 -9.56 11.42
N LEU A 141 -7.47 -9.43 10.09
CA LEU A 141 -8.62 -9.02 9.29
C LEU A 141 -9.62 -10.18 9.20
N GLN A 142 -10.79 -9.99 9.81
CA GLN A 142 -11.91 -10.92 9.63
C GLN A 142 -12.91 -10.26 8.68
N PRO A 143 -12.83 -10.53 7.36
CA PRO A 143 -13.67 -9.84 6.37
C PRO A 143 -15.16 -10.08 6.57
N GLY A 144 -15.60 -11.09 7.34
CA GLY A 144 -16.99 -11.25 7.74
C GLY A 144 -17.97 -11.17 6.57
N ASN A 145 -18.83 -10.14 6.56
CA ASN A 145 -19.85 -9.89 5.54
C ASN A 145 -19.40 -8.92 4.43
N VAL A 146 -18.12 -8.56 4.38
CA VAL A 146 -17.59 -7.66 3.34
C VAL A 146 -17.91 -8.22 1.97
N SER A 147 -18.67 -7.44 1.21
CA SER A 147 -19.12 -7.80 -0.13
C SER A 147 -18.26 -7.16 -1.21
N MET A 148 -17.54 -6.08 -0.88
CA MET A 148 -16.74 -5.33 -1.84
C MET A 148 -15.42 -4.81 -1.23
N VAL A 149 -14.34 -4.90 -1.99
CA VAL A 149 -13.04 -4.35 -1.66
C VAL A 149 -12.51 -3.52 -2.83
N LEU A 150 -12.11 -2.29 -2.54
CA LEU A 150 -11.45 -1.38 -3.49
C LEU A 150 -9.97 -1.28 -3.14
N LEU A 151 -9.11 -1.58 -4.10
CA LEU A 151 -7.66 -1.45 -4.00
C LEU A 151 -7.24 -0.17 -4.72
N THR A 152 -7.16 0.92 -3.98
CA THR A 152 -6.92 2.28 -4.48
C THR A 152 -5.54 2.82 -4.10
N MET A 153 -4.62 1.96 -3.65
CA MET A 153 -3.29 2.39 -3.22
C MET A 153 -2.46 2.86 -4.42
N THR A 154 -1.75 3.97 -4.27
CA THR A 154 -0.81 4.46 -5.30
C THR A 154 0.33 3.46 -5.61
N ASN A 155 0.68 2.59 -4.66
CA ASN A 155 1.70 1.55 -4.86
C ASN A 155 1.08 0.29 -5.50
N HIS A 156 1.36 0.04 -6.77
CA HIS A 156 0.90 -1.15 -7.50
C HIS A 156 1.28 -2.47 -6.82
N SER A 157 2.49 -2.57 -6.24
CA SER A 157 2.90 -3.78 -5.53
C SER A 157 2.04 -4.05 -4.29
N ALA A 158 1.55 -3.00 -3.62
CA ALA A 158 0.62 -3.14 -2.50
C ALA A 158 -0.74 -3.65 -2.96
N ASN A 159 -1.26 -3.14 -4.10
CA ASN A 159 -2.51 -3.65 -4.69
C ASN A 159 -2.37 -5.12 -5.08
N LYS A 160 -1.24 -5.53 -5.69
CA LYS A 160 -0.96 -6.94 -6.02
C LYS A 160 -0.95 -7.82 -4.77
N PHE A 161 -0.25 -7.41 -3.72
CA PHE A 161 -0.17 -8.18 -2.50
C PHE A 161 -1.55 -8.34 -1.85
N ALA A 162 -2.34 -7.26 -1.77
CA ALA A 162 -3.70 -7.31 -1.24
C ALA A 162 -4.60 -8.23 -2.06
N ALA A 163 -4.56 -8.15 -3.40
CA ALA A 163 -5.33 -9.02 -4.28
C ALA A 163 -5.02 -10.51 -4.06
N ILE A 164 -3.72 -10.86 -3.97
CA ILE A 164 -3.27 -12.21 -3.68
C ILE A 164 -3.78 -12.67 -2.31
N ARG A 165 -3.66 -11.84 -1.27
CA ARG A 165 -4.11 -12.17 0.10
C ARG A 165 -5.62 -12.39 0.16
N LEU A 166 -6.41 -11.51 -0.47
CA LEU A 166 -7.86 -11.67 -0.56
C LEU A 166 -8.24 -13.00 -1.23
N ARG A 167 -7.63 -13.34 -2.37
CA ARG A 167 -7.92 -14.61 -3.05
C ARG A 167 -7.44 -15.83 -2.27
N HIS A 168 -6.28 -15.77 -1.63
CA HIS A 168 -5.79 -16.84 -0.77
C HIS A 168 -6.67 -17.05 0.48
N SER A 169 -7.34 -16.01 0.96
CA SER A 169 -8.31 -16.11 2.06
C SER A 169 -9.68 -16.66 1.63
N ASN A 170 -9.84 -17.06 0.37
CA ASN A 170 -11.11 -17.44 -0.24
C ASN A 170 -12.17 -16.32 -0.16
N PHE A 171 -11.74 -15.06 -0.25
CA PHE A 171 -12.67 -13.94 -0.33
C PHE A 171 -13.52 -14.03 -1.60
N THR A 172 -14.83 -14.18 -1.43
CA THR A 172 -15.81 -14.34 -2.51
C THR A 172 -16.47 -13.04 -2.94
N GLY A 173 -16.27 -11.95 -2.19
CA GLY A 173 -16.76 -10.63 -2.56
C GLY A 173 -16.06 -10.06 -3.79
N TRP A 174 -16.60 -8.93 -4.25
CA TRP A 174 -16.11 -8.21 -5.41
C TRP A 174 -14.83 -7.44 -5.08
N ILE A 175 -13.78 -7.63 -5.87
CA ILE A 175 -12.55 -6.85 -5.77
C ILE A 175 -12.45 -5.95 -6.99
N SER A 176 -12.38 -4.65 -6.76
CA SER A 176 -12.03 -3.64 -7.76
C SER A 176 -10.66 -3.06 -7.45
N ALA A 177 -9.88 -2.74 -8.48
CA ALA A 177 -8.58 -2.10 -8.31
C ALA A 177 -8.37 -0.99 -9.34
N VAL A 178 -7.42 -0.11 -9.07
CA VAL A 178 -6.94 0.88 -10.03
C VAL A 178 -5.53 0.54 -10.50
N GLY A 179 -5.27 0.79 -11.78
CA GLY A 179 -3.94 0.68 -12.40
C GLY A 179 -3.61 1.95 -13.17
N ARG A 180 -2.33 2.27 -13.28
CA ARG A 180 -1.86 3.44 -14.05
C ARG A 180 -1.54 3.09 -15.49
N TYR A 181 -0.97 1.91 -15.69
CA TYR A 181 -0.49 1.42 -16.97
C TYR A 181 -1.18 0.12 -17.36
N GLU A 182 -1.19 -0.21 -18.66
CA GLU A 182 -1.92 -1.38 -19.18
C GLU A 182 -1.37 -2.71 -18.65
N ASP A 183 -0.05 -2.79 -18.44
CA ASP A 183 0.59 -3.96 -17.81
C ASP A 183 0.13 -4.15 -16.37
N GLU A 184 0.04 -3.07 -15.58
CA GLU A 184 -0.51 -3.13 -14.21
C GLU A 184 -1.95 -3.64 -14.19
N ILE A 185 -2.77 -3.18 -15.15
CA ILE A 185 -4.16 -3.59 -15.30
C ILE A 185 -4.26 -5.08 -15.60
N LEU A 186 -3.46 -5.56 -16.55
CA LEU A 186 -3.42 -6.97 -16.93
C LEU A 186 -2.93 -7.85 -15.77
N GLU A 187 -1.92 -7.42 -15.03
CA GLU A 187 -1.43 -8.14 -13.86
C GLU A 187 -2.52 -8.33 -12.80
N LEU A 188 -3.24 -7.26 -12.43
CA LEU A 188 -4.30 -7.33 -11.42
C LEU A 188 -5.48 -8.20 -11.88
N LYS A 189 -5.86 -8.12 -13.16
CA LYS A 189 -6.88 -9.01 -13.76
C LYS A 189 -6.45 -10.48 -13.66
N ASN A 190 -5.20 -10.79 -13.99
CA ASN A 190 -4.66 -12.14 -13.92
C ASN A 190 -4.58 -12.69 -12.47
N MET A 191 -4.53 -11.81 -11.47
CA MET A 191 -4.61 -12.17 -10.05
C MET A 191 -6.05 -12.41 -9.57
N GLY A 192 -7.03 -12.35 -10.47
CA GLY A 192 -8.43 -12.60 -10.18
C GLY A 192 -9.16 -11.41 -9.61
N VAL A 193 -8.66 -10.18 -9.75
CA VAL A 193 -9.43 -8.96 -9.46
C VAL A 193 -10.62 -8.87 -10.43
N ASN A 194 -11.82 -8.58 -9.93
CA ASN A 194 -13.04 -8.61 -10.74
C ASN A 194 -13.14 -7.45 -11.73
N SER A 195 -12.65 -6.26 -11.34
CA SER A 195 -12.62 -5.08 -12.22
C SER A 195 -11.37 -4.27 -11.96
N VAL A 196 -10.71 -3.82 -13.03
CA VAL A 196 -9.52 -2.99 -12.93
C VAL A 196 -9.66 -1.82 -13.87
N PHE A 197 -9.52 -0.61 -13.33
CA PHE A 197 -9.75 0.64 -14.04
C PHE A 197 -8.45 1.41 -14.23
N ASN A 198 -8.29 2.07 -15.37
CA ASN A 198 -7.16 2.97 -15.59
C ASN A 198 -7.44 4.32 -14.92
N ILE A 199 -6.54 4.75 -14.02
CA ILE A 199 -6.70 6.00 -13.26
C ILE A 199 -6.94 7.21 -14.18
N TYR A 200 -6.21 7.31 -15.30
CA TYR A 200 -6.30 8.45 -16.19
C TYR A 200 -7.56 8.43 -17.05
N GLU A 201 -8.02 7.25 -17.43
CA GLU A 201 -9.28 7.07 -18.16
C GLU A 201 -10.45 7.49 -17.27
N GLU A 202 -10.52 6.98 -16.05
CA GLU A 202 -11.56 7.34 -15.08
C GLU A 202 -11.52 8.84 -14.73
N ALA A 203 -10.34 9.42 -14.57
CA ALA A 203 -10.22 10.86 -14.34
C ALA A 203 -10.69 11.68 -15.55
N GLY A 204 -10.39 11.24 -16.77
CA GLY A 204 -10.83 11.90 -18.00
C GLY A 204 -12.34 11.82 -18.20
N ILE A 205 -12.93 10.64 -17.99
CA ILE A 205 -14.38 10.42 -18.05
C ILE A 205 -15.07 11.26 -16.98
N GLY A 206 -14.66 11.15 -15.71
CA GLY A 206 -15.27 11.91 -14.62
C GLY A 206 -15.13 13.43 -14.80
N PHE A 207 -14.04 13.92 -15.39
CA PHE A 207 -13.91 15.33 -15.76
C PHE A 207 -14.94 15.76 -16.81
N ALA A 208 -15.15 14.95 -17.85
CA ALA A 208 -16.13 15.23 -18.89
C ALA A 208 -17.57 15.18 -18.35
N GLU A 209 -17.88 14.21 -17.47
CA GLU A 209 -19.19 14.09 -16.81
C GLU A 209 -19.52 15.34 -15.99
N HIS A 210 -18.58 15.83 -15.16
CA HIS A 210 -18.81 17.05 -14.40
C HIS A 210 -19.08 18.29 -15.27
N ILE A 211 -18.47 18.37 -16.47
CA ILE A 211 -18.76 19.46 -17.41
C ILE A 211 -20.18 19.33 -17.95
N CYS A 212 -20.61 18.13 -18.34
CA CYS A 212 -21.97 17.88 -18.82
C CYS A 212 -23.01 18.25 -17.74
N GLU A 213 -22.83 17.79 -16.50
CA GLU A 213 -23.72 18.12 -15.38
C GLU A 213 -23.80 19.63 -15.13
N ALA A 214 -22.68 20.35 -15.21
CA ALA A 214 -22.63 21.80 -15.05
C ALA A 214 -23.37 22.54 -16.18
N LEU A 215 -23.29 22.05 -17.42
CA LEU A 215 -23.99 22.62 -18.56
C LEU A 215 -25.51 22.35 -18.49
N GLU A 216 -25.93 21.14 -18.15
CA GLU A 216 -27.35 20.80 -17.97
C GLU A 216 -28.00 21.64 -16.87
N THR A 217 -27.29 21.84 -15.75
CA THR A 217 -27.76 22.70 -14.66
C THR A 217 -27.94 24.16 -15.10
N ARG A 218 -27.07 24.65 -16.00
CA ARG A 218 -27.16 26.03 -16.56
C ARG A 218 -28.32 26.18 -17.54
N GLU A 219 -28.58 25.18 -18.38
CA GLU A 219 -29.70 25.20 -19.33
C GLU A 219 -31.04 25.11 -18.60
N GLY A 220 -31.15 24.28 -17.56
CA GLY A 220 -32.34 24.20 -16.71
C GLY A 220 -32.67 25.50 -15.96
N GLN A 221 -31.66 26.29 -15.58
CA GLN A 221 -31.86 27.61 -14.96
C GLN A 221 -32.27 28.68 -15.97
N SER A 222 -31.88 28.56 -17.23
CA SER A 222 -32.24 29.52 -18.28
C SER A 222 -33.70 29.37 -18.75
N GLN A 223 -34.28 28.16 -18.64
CA GLN A 223 -35.68 27.88 -18.98
C GLN A 223 -36.69 28.25 -17.88
N GLN A 224 -36.26 28.50 -16.64
CA GLN A 224 -37.14 28.95 -15.56
C GLN A 224 -37.30 30.48 -15.47
N ILE A 225 -36.57 31.24 -16.29
CA ILE A 225 -36.57 32.71 -16.30
C ILE A 225 -37.34 33.28 -17.53
N THR A 226 -37.92 32.41 -18.37
CA THR A 226 -38.79 32.80 -19.51
C THR A 226 -40.22 32.37 -19.24
#